data_AF-A0A382A2H4-F1
#
_entry.id   AF-A0A382A2H4-F1
#
_cell.length_a   1.000
_cell.length_b   1.000
_cell.length_c   1.000
_cell.angle_alpha   90.00
_cell.angle_beta   90.00
_cell.angle_gamma   90.00
#
_symmetry.space_group_name_H-M   'P 1'
#
loop_
_entity.id
_entity.type
_entity.pdbx_description
1 polymer ?
#
loop_
_entity_poly.entity_id
_entity_poly.type
_entity_poly.pdbx_seq_one_letter_code
_entity_poly.pdbx_strand_id
1 'polypeptide(L)'
;GSGPIAYEEGTHGSGFYTRADFIEMLQYAEERHITLIPTINFPGHARAAIKAMEARYQRFMAKGKEQLANEYRLTDPAENSQYSSAQGYNDNVVNVARESAYRFYETVIKSISDMYREANVPFTFFHTGGDEVPNGSWSNSPLINELLETMPEVKNPMNLQAHFFRRATDILEKYDVKIGGWEEVVMLRDTQGRPVPNPEFVGKRVVPYFWINAWGQEDLAYRLANIGYEVVMCNVTDFYFDLAYDKDPKEPGLYWGGFNKTRDAYETAPLDLFKTTTTTPSGTPIDIEKTFKDRERLQPENKENIIGVQGQLWSETIKGDQMLEYYYLPKIIGFAETAWSERDWETIADRDEREKATLKAWNEFTNILARKELPRLNSIFGGYHYRIPLPGAVVENGLLKANVEFPGLDLHYTTDGSEPTIESSLFTGPVEVSGTVKIRAFDAAGNSSRTSAIEAE
;
A
#
# COMPACT_ATOMS: atom_id res chain seq x y z
N GLY A 1 -7.60 8.77 -12.85
CA GLY A 1 -6.19 8.48 -12.55
C GLY A 1 -5.60 9.65 -11.78
N SER A 2 -4.59 9.40 -10.97
CA SER A 2 -3.92 10.40 -10.13
C SER A 2 -2.99 11.35 -10.89
N GLY A 3 -2.73 11.11 -12.18
CA GLY A 3 -1.80 11.91 -13.00
C GLY A 3 -2.30 13.31 -13.38
N PRO A 4 -1.43 14.14 -13.99
CA PRO A 4 -1.69 15.55 -14.28
C PRO A 4 -2.78 15.80 -15.33
N ILE A 5 -3.14 14.77 -16.10
CA ILE A 5 -4.10 14.83 -17.19
C ILE A 5 -5.26 13.90 -16.86
N ALA A 6 -6.47 14.45 -16.80
CA ALA A 6 -7.67 13.64 -16.69
C ALA A 6 -7.92 12.89 -18.00
N TYR A 7 -8.41 11.65 -17.91
CA TYR A 7 -8.74 10.84 -19.08
C TYR A 7 -9.89 11.44 -19.90
N GLU A 8 -10.83 12.13 -19.23
CA GLU A 8 -11.99 12.77 -19.84
C GLU A 8 -12.31 14.09 -19.11
N GLU A 9 -12.97 15.02 -19.80
CA GLU A 9 -13.36 16.31 -19.21
C GLU A 9 -14.44 16.11 -18.13
N GLY A 10 -14.30 16.77 -16.99
CA GLY A 10 -15.27 16.69 -15.89
C GLY A 10 -15.20 15.41 -15.06
N THR A 11 -14.32 14.45 -15.37
CA THR A 11 -14.18 13.20 -14.59
C THR A 11 -13.24 13.34 -13.39
N HIS A 12 -13.30 14.47 -12.69
CA HIS A 12 -12.48 14.71 -11.50
C HIS A 12 -13.20 14.19 -10.26
N GLY A 13 -12.50 13.42 -9.41
CA GLY A 13 -12.98 13.10 -8.07
C GLY A 13 -12.98 14.36 -7.19
N SER A 14 -13.99 14.50 -6.33
CA SER A 14 -14.07 15.57 -5.34
C SER A 14 -14.78 15.08 -4.09
N GLY A 15 -14.56 15.78 -2.97
CA GLY A 15 -15.10 15.41 -1.66
C GLY A 15 -14.06 15.65 -0.57
N PHE A 16 -14.53 15.76 0.66
CA PHE A 16 -13.70 15.84 1.85
C PHE A 16 -14.53 15.46 3.08
N TYR A 17 -13.86 14.95 4.10
CA TYR A 17 -14.48 14.79 5.41
C TYR A 17 -14.54 16.14 6.12
N THR A 18 -15.71 16.49 6.62
CA THR A 18 -15.83 17.62 7.54
C THR A 18 -15.15 17.28 8.87
N ARG A 19 -14.97 18.31 9.71
CA ARG A 19 -14.51 18.13 11.08
C ARG A 19 -15.42 17.17 11.88
N ALA A 20 -16.73 17.27 11.68
CA ALA A 20 -17.69 16.40 12.36
C ALA A 20 -17.56 14.96 11.87
N ASP A 21 -17.43 14.75 10.56
CA ASP A 21 -17.25 13.42 9.97
C ASP A 21 -15.97 12.76 10.52
N PHE A 22 -14.86 13.52 10.63
CA PHE A 22 -13.62 12.98 11.18
C PHE A 22 -13.73 12.61 12.67
N ILE A 23 -14.42 13.43 13.47
CA ILE A 23 -14.68 13.12 14.89
C ILE A 23 -15.55 11.87 15.02
N GLU A 24 -16.59 11.74 14.19
CA GLU A 24 -17.44 10.54 14.16
C GLU A 24 -16.63 9.30 13.79
N MET A 25 -15.77 9.39 12.76
CA MET A 25 -14.89 8.28 12.37
C MET A 25 -13.95 7.85 13.51
N LEU A 26 -13.39 8.80 14.26
CA LEU A 26 -12.54 8.52 15.42
C LEU A 26 -13.30 7.74 16.50
N GLN A 27 -14.51 8.19 16.84
CA GLN A 27 -15.35 7.53 17.84
C GLN A 27 -15.77 6.14 17.39
N TYR A 28 -16.19 6.02 16.12
CA TYR A 28 -16.60 4.75 15.53
C TYR A 28 -15.48 3.71 15.53
N ALA A 29 -14.24 4.15 15.23
CA ALA A 29 -13.06 3.30 15.25
C ALA A 29 -12.67 2.89 16.68
N GLU A 30 -12.70 3.81 17.64
CA GLU A 30 -12.41 3.56 19.05
C GLU A 30 -13.36 2.51 19.65
N GLU A 31 -14.66 2.59 19.35
CA GLU A 31 -15.67 1.59 19.75
C GLU A 31 -15.36 0.18 19.24
N ARG A 32 -14.49 0.06 18.23
CA ARG A 32 -14.09 -1.20 17.58
C ARG A 32 -12.64 -1.56 17.86
N HIS A 33 -11.99 -0.88 18.80
CA HIS A 33 -10.58 -1.09 19.15
C HIS A 33 -9.62 -0.84 17.95
N ILE A 34 -9.98 0.10 17.08
CA ILE A 34 -9.19 0.50 15.92
C ILE A 34 -8.63 1.90 16.17
N THR A 35 -7.29 2.01 16.16
CA THR A 35 -6.61 3.30 16.20
C THR A 35 -6.54 3.88 14.78
N LEU A 36 -7.17 5.03 14.54
CA LEU A 36 -6.94 5.79 13.31
C LEU A 36 -5.61 6.54 13.41
N ILE A 37 -4.72 6.34 12.44
CA ILE A 37 -3.45 7.05 12.30
C ILE A 37 -3.58 8.01 11.11
N PRO A 38 -3.57 9.33 11.33
CA PRO A 38 -3.72 10.30 10.25
C PRO A 38 -2.38 10.49 9.52
N THR A 39 -2.44 10.49 8.19
CA THR A 39 -1.27 10.74 7.33
C THR A 39 -1.40 12.06 6.58
N ILE A 40 -0.41 12.95 6.74
CA ILE A 40 -0.30 14.18 5.93
C ILE A 40 1.04 14.15 5.20
N ASN A 41 0.99 13.73 3.93
CA ASN A 41 2.17 13.43 3.13
C ASN A 41 2.95 14.68 2.71
N PHE A 42 4.16 14.84 3.26
CA PHE A 42 5.10 15.93 2.98
C PHE A 42 6.54 15.37 3.01
N PRO A 43 7.50 15.98 2.27
CA PRO A 43 7.35 17.17 1.44
C PRO A 43 6.96 16.87 -0.02
N GLY A 44 7.03 15.60 -0.45
CA GLY A 44 6.48 15.12 -1.72
C GLY A 44 4.96 15.00 -1.67
N HIS A 45 4.33 14.65 -2.80
CA HIS A 45 2.88 14.41 -2.88
C HIS A 45 1.96 15.52 -2.34
N ALA A 46 2.48 16.73 -2.18
CA ALA A 46 1.82 17.83 -1.49
C ALA A 46 1.07 18.78 -2.43
N ARG A 47 0.84 18.37 -3.69
CA ARG A 47 0.30 19.25 -4.74
C ARG A 47 -1.04 19.89 -4.36
N ALA A 48 -1.94 19.14 -3.73
CA ALA A 48 -3.23 19.68 -3.28
C ALA A 48 -3.04 20.83 -2.29
N ALA A 49 -2.16 20.67 -1.31
CA ALA A 49 -1.82 21.72 -0.35
C ALA A 49 -1.15 22.91 -1.03
N ILE A 50 -0.21 22.67 -1.95
CA ILE A 50 0.49 23.73 -2.71
C ILE A 50 -0.51 24.58 -3.50
N LYS A 51 -1.41 23.95 -4.27
CA LYS A 51 -2.43 24.68 -5.05
C LYS A 51 -3.42 25.43 -4.17
N ALA A 52 -3.85 24.83 -3.05
CA ALA A 52 -4.73 25.50 -2.11
C ALA A 52 -4.06 26.74 -1.47
N MET A 53 -2.79 26.63 -1.10
CA MET A 53 -2.05 27.73 -0.49
C MET A 53 -1.67 28.82 -1.50
N GLU A 54 -1.44 28.49 -2.77
CA GLU A 54 -1.26 29.49 -3.82
C GLU A 54 -2.59 30.24 -4.11
N ALA A 55 -3.73 29.54 -4.17
CA ALA A 55 -5.04 30.19 -4.28
C ALA A 55 -5.33 31.11 -3.08
N ARG A 56 -4.96 30.68 -1.85
CA ARG A 56 -5.02 31.51 -0.64
C ARG A 56 -4.14 32.76 -0.80
N TYR A 57 -2.90 32.60 -1.25
CA TYR A 57 -1.97 33.70 -1.47
C TYR A 57 -2.56 34.74 -2.42
N GLN A 58 -3.01 34.34 -3.61
CA GLN A 58 -3.60 35.24 -4.60
C GLN A 58 -4.82 35.99 -4.06
N ARG A 59 -5.69 35.30 -3.32
CA ARG A 59 -6.88 35.91 -2.68
C ARG A 59 -6.53 37.00 -1.66
N PHE A 60 -5.45 36.84 -0.89
CA PHE A 60 -5.01 37.86 0.08
C PHE A 60 -4.21 38.97 -0.58
N MET A 61 -3.41 38.67 -1.61
CA MET A 61 -2.72 39.68 -2.41
C MET A 61 -3.71 40.63 -3.09
N ALA A 62 -4.81 40.10 -3.65
CA ALA A 62 -5.88 40.92 -4.23
C ALA A 62 -6.55 41.87 -3.22
N LYS A 63 -6.36 41.65 -1.92
CA LYS A 63 -6.85 42.49 -0.83
C LYS A 63 -5.76 43.37 -0.21
N GLY A 64 -4.55 43.41 -0.79
CA GLY A 64 -3.39 44.12 -0.25
C GLY A 64 -2.86 43.54 1.07
N LYS A 65 -3.17 42.28 1.39
CA LYS A 65 -2.82 41.61 2.66
C LYS A 65 -1.63 40.67 2.49
N GLU A 66 -0.48 41.22 2.13
CA GLU A 66 0.72 40.45 1.77
C GLU A 66 1.23 39.51 2.88
N GLN A 67 1.23 39.96 4.14
CA GLN A 67 1.64 39.12 5.26
C GLN A 67 0.77 37.86 5.39
N LEU A 68 -0.55 38.02 5.30
CA LEU A 68 -1.51 36.91 5.36
C LEU A 68 -1.47 36.01 4.13
N ALA A 69 -1.07 36.56 2.98
CA ALA A 69 -0.87 35.81 1.75
C ALA A 69 0.32 34.85 1.89
N ASN A 70 1.43 35.32 2.48
CA ASN A 70 2.67 34.55 2.61
C ASN A 70 2.71 33.61 3.82
N GLU A 71 1.82 33.82 4.81
CA GLU A 71 1.81 33.12 6.10
C GLU A 71 1.89 31.58 6.00
N TYR A 72 1.28 30.99 4.98
CA TYR A 72 1.19 29.54 4.76
C TYR A 72 1.63 29.11 3.37
N ARG A 73 2.35 29.96 2.64
CA ARG A 73 2.77 29.64 1.26
C ARG A 73 3.80 28.50 1.30
N LEU A 74 3.72 27.57 0.35
CA LEU A 74 4.49 26.31 0.39
C LEU A 74 5.60 26.23 -0.67
N THR A 75 5.68 27.22 -1.55
CA THR A 75 6.62 27.25 -2.67
C THR A 75 7.51 28.48 -2.59
N ASP A 76 8.67 28.38 -3.22
CA ASP A 76 9.45 29.54 -3.60
C ASP A 76 8.97 30.00 -4.99
N PRO A 77 8.43 31.23 -5.14
CA PRO A 77 7.97 31.70 -6.45
C PRO A 77 9.10 31.87 -7.48
N ALA A 78 10.36 31.94 -7.03
CA ALA A 78 11.54 32.02 -7.89
C ALA A 78 12.15 30.64 -8.19
N GLU A 79 11.58 29.56 -7.65
CA GLU A 79 12.07 28.21 -7.92
C GLU A 79 11.75 27.78 -9.36
N ASN A 80 12.77 27.22 -10.02
CA ASN A 80 12.70 26.67 -11.36
C ASN A 80 13.42 25.30 -11.42
N SER A 81 13.27 24.51 -10.35
CA SER A 81 13.75 23.13 -10.24
C SER A 81 13.11 22.26 -11.33
N GLN A 82 13.89 21.32 -11.89
CA GLN A 82 13.43 20.41 -12.94
C GLN A 82 13.31 18.99 -12.40
N TYR A 83 12.08 18.49 -12.27
CA TYR A 83 11.80 17.13 -11.81
C TYR A 83 10.47 16.61 -12.36
N SER A 84 10.27 15.30 -12.26
CA SER A 84 8.98 14.63 -12.49
C SER A 84 8.73 13.65 -11.34
N SER A 85 7.58 13.75 -10.69
CA SER A 85 7.11 12.78 -9.70
C SER A 85 6.75 11.46 -10.37
N ALA A 86 6.54 10.41 -9.57
CA ALA A 86 6.09 9.10 -10.04
C ALA A 86 4.77 9.18 -10.83
N GLN A 87 3.87 10.09 -10.46
CA GLN A 87 2.59 10.34 -11.12
C GLN A 87 2.68 11.35 -12.27
N GLY A 88 3.88 11.85 -12.60
CA GLY A 88 4.13 12.77 -13.70
C GLY A 88 3.92 14.26 -13.39
N TYR A 89 3.92 14.67 -12.12
CA TYR A 89 3.85 16.08 -11.74
C TYR A 89 5.24 16.72 -11.63
N ASN A 90 5.32 18.02 -11.90
CA ASN A 90 6.52 18.85 -11.71
C ASN A 90 6.31 19.97 -10.68
N ASP A 91 5.22 19.89 -9.92
CA ASP A 91 4.75 20.94 -9.00
C ASP A 91 4.14 20.36 -7.71
N ASN A 92 4.59 19.17 -7.28
CA ASN A 92 4.04 18.44 -6.13
C ASN A 92 4.96 18.41 -4.89
N VAL A 93 6.09 19.13 -4.90
CA VAL A 93 7.06 19.14 -3.79
C VAL A 93 7.07 20.50 -3.09
N VAL A 94 7.00 20.49 -1.76
CA VAL A 94 7.08 21.69 -0.92
C VAL A 94 8.51 22.20 -0.84
N ASN A 95 8.68 23.52 -0.81
CA ASN A 95 9.98 24.13 -0.59
C ASN A 95 10.35 24.07 0.90
N VAL A 96 11.34 23.25 1.23
CA VAL A 96 11.72 22.93 2.62
C VAL A 96 12.56 24.00 3.31
N ALA A 97 13.04 25.02 2.57
CA ALA A 97 13.70 26.19 3.17
C ALA A 97 12.70 27.23 3.68
N ARG A 98 11.41 27.10 3.34
CA ARG A 98 10.42 28.11 3.64
C ARG A 98 9.78 27.87 5.02
N GLU A 99 9.99 28.79 5.97
CA GLU A 99 9.41 28.68 7.32
C GLU A 99 7.87 28.63 7.35
N SER A 100 7.19 29.19 6.35
CA SER A 100 5.73 29.07 6.24
C SER A 100 5.26 27.65 5.92
N ALA A 101 6.12 26.77 5.38
CA ALA A 101 5.80 25.36 5.20
C ALA A 101 5.66 24.64 6.55
N TYR A 102 6.61 24.87 7.46
CA TYR A 102 6.55 24.32 8.82
C TYR A 102 5.39 24.90 9.63
N ARG A 103 5.10 26.20 9.48
CA ARG A 103 3.91 26.82 10.10
C ARG A 103 2.61 26.20 9.60
N PHE A 104 2.48 25.95 8.29
CA PHE A 104 1.34 25.26 7.71
C PHE A 104 1.21 23.86 8.32
N TYR A 105 2.30 23.10 8.30
CA TYR A 105 2.33 21.72 8.77
C TYR A 105 1.92 21.62 10.25
N GLU A 106 2.52 22.45 11.12
CA GLU A 106 2.17 22.52 12.55
C GLU A 106 0.70 22.92 12.76
N THR A 107 0.17 23.85 11.96
CA THR A 107 -1.24 24.27 12.05
C THR A 107 -2.19 23.13 11.71
N VAL A 108 -1.87 22.33 10.68
CA VAL A 108 -2.66 21.16 10.28
C VAL A 108 -2.60 20.08 11.37
N ILE A 109 -1.41 19.73 11.87
CA ILE A 109 -1.23 18.76 12.96
C ILE A 109 -2.02 19.20 14.20
N LYS A 110 -1.93 20.48 14.57
CA LYS A 110 -2.70 21.02 15.70
C LYS A 110 -4.19 20.82 15.50
N SER A 111 -4.72 21.14 14.31
CA SER A 111 -6.14 20.97 14.02
C SER A 111 -6.58 19.51 14.09
N ILE A 112 -5.73 18.57 13.68
CA ILE A 112 -5.98 17.13 13.80
C ILE A 112 -5.99 16.72 15.26
N SER A 113 -4.95 17.06 16.03
CA SER A 113 -4.86 16.79 17.46
C SER A 113 -6.07 17.35 18.25
N ASP A 114 -6.54 18.55 17.88
CA ASP A 114 -7.74 19.14 18.47
C ASP A 114 -9.00 18.30 18.20
N MET A 115 -9.13 17.67 17.02
CA MET A 115 -10.25 16.77 16.70
C MET A 115 -10.18 15.45 17.50
N TYR A 116 -8.99 14.88 17.73
CA TYR A 116 -8.83 13.73 18.63
C TYR A 116 -9.27 14.07 20.06
N ARG A 117 -8.87 15.25 20.56
CA ARG A 117 -9.28 15.72 21.89
C ARG A 117 -10.79 15.89 21.99
N GLU A 118 -11.43 16.45 20.96
CA GLU A 118 -12.88 16.60 20.92
C GLU A 118 -13.63 15.28 20.80
N ALA A 119 -13.07 14.31 20.08
CA ALA A 119 -13.59 12.96 19.99
C ALA A 119 -13.44 12.17 21.31
N ASN A 120 -12.64 12.68 22.25
CA ASN A 120 -12.20 11.96 23.46
C ASN A 120 -11.45 10.65 23.12
N VAL A 121 -10.63 10.68 22.07
CA VAL A 121 -9.79 9.56 21.62
C VAL A 121 -8.31 9.96 21.74
N PRO A 122 -7.43 9.10 22.25
CA PRO A 122 -6.00 9.41 22.36
C PRO A 122 -5.32 9.67 21.01
N PHE A 123 -4.63 10.81 20.88
CA PHE A 123 -3.75 11.08 19.74
C PHE A 123 -2.36 10.53 20.03
N THR A 124 -2.08 9.30 19.57
CA THR A 124 -0.87 8.55 19.95
C THR A 124 0.12 8.33 18.81
N PHE A 125 -0.30 8.56 17.56
CA PHE A 125 0.47 8.30 16.37
C PHE A 125 0.11 9.30 15.28
N PHE A 126 1.09 9.84 14.58
CA PHE A 126 0.94 10.64 13.37
C PHE A 126 1.88 10.16 12.28
N HIS A 127 1.42 10.07 11.03
CA HIS A 127 2.24 9.64 9.90
C HIS A 127 2.55 10.82 8.97
N THR A 128 3.83 11.07 8.69
CA THR A 128 4.28 12.21 7.89
C THR A 128 4.26 11.95 6.38
N GLY A 129 4.04 10.68 5.99
CA GLY A 129 4.25 10.24 4.62
C GLY A 129 5.73 10.25 4.30
N GLY A 130 6.14 11.08 3.34
CA GLY A 130 7.53 11.33 3.02
C GLY A 130 8.12 10.40 1.96
N ASP A 131 7.29 9.71 1.19
CA ASP A 131 7.69 8.88 0.05
C ASP A 131 7.97 9.72 -1.21
N GLU A 132 8.71 9.10 -2.13
CA GLU A 132 8.82 9.50 -3.54
C GLU A 132 9.12 11.00 -3.82
N VAL A 133 9.95 11.65 -3.00
CA VAL A 133 10.48 12.98 -3.38
C VAL A 133 11.33 12.83 -4.65
N PRO A 134 10.93 13.41 -5.79
CA PRO A 134 11.56 13.13 -7.07
C PRO A 134 12.96 13.73 -7.17
N ASN A 135 13.85 13.01 -7.85
CA ASN A 135 15.18 13.51 -8.17
C ASN A 135 15.09 14.84 -8.95
N GLY A 136 15.92 15.82 -8.57
CA GLY A 136 15.90 17.17 -9.15
C GLY A 136 15.05 18.17 -8.37
N SER A 137 14.28 17.73 -7.37
CA SER A 137 13.64 18.62 -6.39
C SER A 137 14.67 19.56 -5.76
N TRP A 138 14.28 20.82 -5.58
CA TRP A 138 15.10 21.86 -4.93
C TRP A 138 16.43 22.22 -5.63
N SER A 139 16.65 21.72 -6.85
CA SER A 139 17.90 21.93 -7.60
C SER A 139 18.10 23.38 -8.10
N ASN A 140 17.05 24.18 -8.17
CA ASN A 140 17.12 25.55 -8.65
C ASN A 140 16.12 26.45 -7.90
N SER A 141 16.36 26.63 -6.60
CA SER A 141 15.58 27.52 -5.73
C SER A 141 16.52 28.44 -4.94
N PRO A 142 16.36 29.77 -5.04
CA PRO A 142 17.13 30.71 -4.24
C PRO A 142 17.06 30.44 -2.73
N LEU A 143 15.86 30.15 -2.19
CA LEU A 143 15.72 29.85 -0.76
C LEU A 143 16.46 28.58 -0.35
N ILE A 144 16.49 27.57 -1.22
CA ILE A 144 17.23 26.33 -0.96
C ILE A 144 18.73 26.58 -1.00
N ASN A 145 19.21 27.39 -1.95
CA ASN A 145 20.63 27.74 -2.02
C ASN A 145 21.08 28.45 -0.73
N GLU A 146 20.30 29.42 -0.25
CA GLU A 146 20.56 30.10 1.03
C GLU A 146 20.56 29.12 2.21
N LEU A 147 19.62 28.16 2.25
CA LEU A 147 19.61 27.12 3.28
C LEU A 147 20.87 26.23 3.23
N LEU A 148 21.28 25.79 2.04
CA LEU A 148 22.44 24.92 1.85
C LEU A 148 23.75 25.60 2.25
N GLU A 149 23.87 26.92 2.12
CA GLU A 149 25.02 27.68 2.63
C GLU A 149 25.20 27.53 4.15
N THR A 150 24.10 27.29 4.88
CA THR A 150 24.12 27.05 6.34
C THR A 150 24.41 25.60 6.73
N MET A 151 24.44 24.67 5.76
CA MET A 151 24.56 23.22 5.96
C MET A 151 25.68 22.63 5.10
N PRO A 152 26.95 23.01 5.32
CA PRO A 152 28.07 22.56 4.48
C PRO A 152 28.27 21.04 4.48
N GLU A 153 27.73 20.32 5.45
CA GLU A 153 27.72 18.85 5.52
C GLU A 153 26.76 18.19 4.52
N VAL A 154 25.72 18.89 4.08
CA VAL A 154 24.75 18.38 3.11
C VAL A 154 25.35 18.44 1.70
N LYS A 155 25.97 17.33 1.28
CA LYS A 155 26.61 17.22 -0.04
C LYS A 155 25.65 16.88 -1.18
N ASN A 156 24.50 16.30 -0.85
CA ASN A 156 23.47 15.94 -1.81
C ASN A 156 22.17 16.66 -1.42
N PRO A 157 21.61 17.55 -2.28
CA PRO A 157 20.38 18.28 -1.98
C PRO A 157 19.17 17.39 -1.67
N MET A 158 19.14 16.14 -2.15
CA MET A 158 18.08 15.20 -1.79
C MET A 158 18.05 14.87 -0.29
N ASN A 159 19.16 15.06 0.43
CA ASN A 159 19.20 14.91 1.89
C ASN A 159 18.47 16.05 2.62
N LEU A 160 17.98 17.08 1.91
CA LEU A 160 17.06 18.06 2.49
C LEU A 160 15.69 17.45 2.84
N GLN A 161 15.37 16.24 2.33
CA GLN A 161 14.25 15.45 2.83
C GLN A 161 14.43 15.08 4.30
N ALA A 162 15.63 14.64 4.71
CA ALA A 162 15.96 14.39 6.11
C ALA A 162 15.97 15.69 6.94
N HIS A 163 16.35 16.83 6.34
CA HIS A 163 16.20 18.14 6.98
C HIS A 163 14.73 18.46 7.29
N PHE A 164 13.83 18.31 6.31
CA PHE A 164 12.41 18.50 6.52
C PHE A 164 11.87 17.55 7.59
N PHE A 165 12.23 16.26 7.52
CA PHE A 165 11.75 15.27 8.47
C PHE A 165 12.21 15.58 9.90
N ARG A 166 13.45 16.02 10.11
CA ARG A 166 13.93 16.50 11.42
C ARG A 166 13.08 17.66 11.96
N ARG A 167 12.78 18.65 11.13
CA ARG A 167 11.91 19.76 11.52
C ARG A 167 10.48 19.29 11.82
N ALA A 168 9.98 18.30 11.08
CA ALA A 168 8.68 17.67 11.34
C ALA A 168 8.66 16.90 12.66
N THR A 169 9.74 16.16 12.99
CA THR A 169 9.87 15.47 14.29
C THR A 169 9.88 16.46 15.44
N ASP A 170 10.61 17.58 15.33
CA ASP A 170 10.64 18.62 16.37
C ASP A 170 9.25 19.24 16.63
N ILE A 171 8.41 19.34 15.58
CA ILE A 171 7.02 19.79 15.72
C ILE A 171 6.20 18.72 16.45
N LEU A 172 6.36 17.45 16.07
CA LEU A 172 5.59 16.32 16.58
C LEU A 172 5.95 15.92 18.01
N GLU A 173 7.17 16.18 18.48
CA GLU A 173 7.58 15.98 19.88
C GLU A 173 6.64 16.66 20.88
N LYS A 174 6.06 17.81 20.50
CA LYS A 174 5.10 18.57 21.33
C LYS A 174 3.77 17.84 21.57
N TYR A 175 3.48 16.82 20.75
CA TYR A 175 2.22 16.07 20.78
C TYR A 175 2.37 14.68 21.40
N ASP A 176 3.58 14.27 21.79
CA ASP A 176 3.87 12.99 22.46
C ASP A 176 3.42 11.75 21.65
N VAL A 177 3.50 11.82 20.33
CA VAL A 177 3.09 10.76 19.40
C VAL A 177 4.26 9.88 18.94
N LYS A 178 3.95 8.63 18.52
CA LYS A 178 4.81 7.91 17.56
C LYS A 178 4.74 8.62 16.20
N ILE A 179 5.85 8.57 15.46
CA ILE A 179 6.01 9.30 14.19
C ILE A 179 6.25 8.29 13.08
N GLY A 180 5.28 8.18 12.18
CA GLY A 180 5.32 7.23 11.07
C GLY A 180 5.81 7.93 9.82
N GLY A 181 6.49 7.21 8.96
CA GLY A 181 6.81 7.70 7.63
C GLY A 181 7.18 6.53 6.74
N TRP A 182 7.00 6.69 5.44
CA TRP A 182 7.52 5.72 4.49
C TRP A 182 9.04 5.62 4.61
N GLU A 183 9.61 4.45 4.32
CA GLU A 183 11.02 4.13 4.55
C GLU A 183 12.00 5.24 4.16
N GLU A 184 11.72 6.01 3.11
CA GLU A 184 12.55 7.10 2.64
C GLU A 184 12.85 8.18 3.69
N VAL A 185 11.98 8.39 4.69
CA VAL A 185 12.21 9.39 5.75
C VAL A 185 13.40 9.04 6.65
N VAL A 186 13.75 7.75 6.73
CA VAL A 186 14.92 7.25 7.47
C VAL A 186 16.07 6.84 6.54
N MET A 187 16.08 7.36 5.30
CA MET A 187 17.16 7.12 4.35
C MET A 187 17.92 8.42 4.05
N LEU A 188 19.20 8.29 3.76
CA LEU A 188 20.04 9.31 3.16
C LEU A 188 20.45 8.89 1.75
N ARG A 189 20.97 9.84 0.99
CA ARG A 189 21.64 9.65 -0.28
C ARG A 189 23.14 9.85 -0.08
N ASP A 190 23.93 8.85 -0.47
CA ASP A 190 25.38 8.98 -0.51
C ASP A 190 25.84 9.90 -1.67
N THR A 191 27.16 10.05 -1.83
CA THR A 191 27.73 10.90 -2.89
C THR A 191 27.47 10.39 -4.31
N GLN A 192 27.06 9.12 -4.46
CA GLN A 192 26.64 8.53 -5.72
C GLN A 192 25.11 8.54 -5.88
N GLY A 193 24.38 9.10 -4.90
CA GLY A 193 22.93 9.14 -4.90
C GLY A 193 22.25 7.83 -4.49
N ARG A 194 22.99 6.88 -3.91
CA ARG A 194 22.42 5.60 -3.46
C ARG A 194 21.74 5.75 -2.09
N PRO A 195 20.58 5.10 -1.87
CA PRO A 195 19.93 5.08 -0.58
C PRO A 195 20.79 4.35 0.46
N VAL A 196 21.00 4.97 1.62
CA VAL A 196 21.67 4.37 2.78
C VAL A 196 20.86 4.61 4.04
N PRO A 197 20.75 3.64 4.96
CA PRO A 197 20.04 3.83 6.23
C PRO A 197 20.57 5.03 7.02
N ASN A 198 19.66 5.84 7.55
CA ASN A 198 19.94 6.96 8.44
C ASN A 198 19.67 6.55 9.90
N PRO A 199 20.69 6.36 10.75
CA PRO A 199 20.47 5.99 12.15
C PRO A 199 20.01 7.15 13.05
N GLU A 200 19.92 8.37 12.52
CA GLU A 200 19.66 9.58 13.30
C GLU A 200 18.38 9.57 14.14
N PHE A 201 17.34 8.87 13.68
CA PHE A 201 16.02 8.86 14.32
C PHE A 201 15.77 7.62 15.17
N VAL A 202 16.75 6.73 15.30
CA VAL A 202 16.68 5.57 16.21
C VAL A 202 16.45 6.07 17.64
N GLY A 203 15.47 5.48 18.34
CA GLY A 203 15.09 5.89 19.68
C GLY A 203 14.28 7.19 19.78
N LYS A 204 13.96 7.86 18.66
CA LYS A 204 13.14 9.09 18.64
C LYS A 204 11.66 8.84 18.32
N ARG A 205 11.16 7.64 18.65
CA ARG A 205 9.76 7.20 18.37
C ARG A 205 9.38 7.28 16.89
N VAL A 206 10.37 7.22 15.99
CA VAL A 206 10.18 7.14 14.55
C VAL A 206 10.02 5.68 14.15
N VAL A 207 8.97 5.41 13.39
CA VAL A 207 8.59 4.08 12.89
C VAL A 207 8.54 4.14 11.36
N PRO A 208 9.58 3.67 10.66
CA PRO A 208 9.52 3.51 9.20
C PRO A 208 8.53 2.42 8.77
N TYR A 209 7.77 2.75 7.72
CA TYR A 209 6.88 1.87 7.00
C TYR A 209 7.60 1.39 5.74
N PHE A 210 8.06 0.14 5.77
CA PHE A 210 8.91 -0.45 4.74
C PHE A 210 8.07 -1.09 3.65
N TRP A 211 8.13 -0.56 2.43
CA TRP A 211 7.26 -1.02 1.34
C TRP A 211 8.02 -1.70 0.20
N ILE A 212 9.32 -1.44 0.02
CA ILE A 212 10.08 -1.98 -1.12
C ILE A 212 10.74 -3.31 -0.77
N ASN A 213 9.98 -4.41 -0.81
CA ASN A 213 10.52 -5.77 -0.62
C ASN A 213 11.00 -6.43 -1.93
N ALA A 214 11.47 -5.64 -2.89
CA ALA A 214 11.93 -6.07 -4.20
C ALA A 214 13.11 -5.23 -4.72
N TRP A 215 13.58 -5.52 -5.93
CA TRP A 215 14.58 -4.74 -6.68
C TRP A 215 15.90 -4.51 -5.91
N GLY A 216 16.31 -5.50 -5.13
CA GLY A 216 17.55 -5.44 -4.37
C GLY A 216 17.44 -4.82 -2.98
N GLN A 217 16.23 -4.47 -2.54
CA GLN A 217 15.94 -3.91 -1.22
C GLN A 217 15.20 -4.89 -0.30
N GLU A 218 15.19 -6.19 -0.64
CA GLU A 218 14.43 -7.22 0.07
C GLU A 218 14.76 -7.33 1.57
N ASP A 219 15.96 -6.87 1.97
CA ASP A 219 16.46 -6.90 3.35
C ASP A 219 16.43 -5.54 4.08
N LEU A 220 15.94 -4.47 3.45
CA LEU A 220 16.10 -3.12 4.00
C LEU A 220 15.34 -2.96 5.34
N ALA A 221 14.14 -3.54 5.48
CA ALA A 221 13.46 -3.61 6.77
C ALA A 221 14.32 -4.26 7.86
N TYR A 222 15.02 -5.35 7.53
CA TYR A 222 15.87 -6.07 8.49
C TYR A 222 17.10 -5.25 8.84
N ARG A 223 17.71 -4.57 7.87
CA ARG A 223 18.82 -3.63 8.12
C ARG A 223 18.38 -2.49 9.06
N LEU A 224 17.19 -1.93 8.87
CA LEU A 224 16.63 -0.88 9.73
C LEU A 224 16.30 -1.40 11.13
N ALA A 225 15.65 -2.57 11.22
CA ALA A 225 15.36 -3.22 12.50
C ALA A 225 16.64 -3.57 13.27
N ASN A 226 17.68 -4.04 12.58
CA ASN A 226 18.96 -4.42 13.19
C ASN A 226 19.75 -3.24 13.75
N ILE A 227 19.53 -2.02 13.24
CA ILE A 227 20.12 -0.79 13.80
C ILE A 227 19.23 -0.12 14.87
N GLY A 228 18.08 -0.73 15.20
CA GLY A 228 17.23 -0.32 16.33
C GLY A 228 15.96 0.45 15.99
N TYR A 229 15.54 0.53 14.72
CA TYR A 229 14.22 1.08 14.39
C TYR A 229 13.11 0.08 14.69
N GLU A 230 12.01 0.55 15.29
CA GLU A 230 10.73 -0.15 15.17
C GLU A 230 10.22 -0.03 13.72
N VAL A 231 9.86 -1.13 13.06
CA VAL A 231 9.49 -1.18 11.63
C VAL A 231 8.08 -1.75 11.47
N VAL A 232 7.30 -1.16 10.55
CA VAL A 232 6.05 -1.75 10.06
C VAL A 232 6.26 -2.24 8.63
N MET A 233 5.99 -3.52 8.38
CA MET A 233 6.15 -4.12 7.04
C MET A 233 4.94 -3.82 6.16
N CYS A 234 5.20 -3.29 4.98
CA CYS A 234 4.25 -2.78 4.01
C CYS A 234 4.53 -3.34 2.61
N ASN A 235 5.00 -4.58 2.52
CA ASN A 235 5.54 -5.18 1.29
C ASN A 235 4.67 -4.97 0.06
N VAL A 236 5.22 -4.32 -0.97
CA VAL A 236 4.53 -4.06 -2.23
C VAL A 236 4.08 -5.34 -2.95
N THR A 237 4.87 -6.42 -2.90
CA THR A 237 4.53 -7.66 -3.62
C THR A 237 3.46 -8.49 -2.93
N ASP A 238 3.04 -8.11 -1.72
CA ASP A 238 2.21 -8.95 -0.87
C ASP A 238 0.97 -8.20 -0.33
N PHE A 239 1.13 -6.94 0.06
CA PHE A 239 0.16 -6.19 0.87
C PHE A 239 -0.48 -4.98 0.16
N TYR A 240 -0.04 -4.66 -1.06
CA TYR A 240 -0.66 -3.61 -1.88
C TYR A 240 -1.91 -4.12 -2.59
N PHE A 241 -3.08 -3.82 -2.04
CA PHE A 241 -4.37 -4.36 -2.49
C PHE A 241 -4.92 -3.61 -3.71
N ASP A 242 -4.38 -2.45 -4.05
CA ASP A 242 -4.62 -1.73 -5.31
C ASP A 242 -4.02 -2.43 -6.54
N LEU A 243 -3.09 -3.38 -6.33
CA LEU A 243 -2.53 -4.17 -7.42
C LEU A 243 -3.51 -5.24 -7.90
N ALA A 244 -3.46 -5.55 -9.20
CA ALA A 244 -4.31 -6.57 -9.79
C ALA A 244 -4.07 -7.95 -9.14
N TYR A 245 -5.13 -8.76 -9.03
CA TYR A 245 -5.03 -10.12 -8.47
C TYR A 245 -4.22 -11.08 -9.35
N ASP A 246 -4.31 -10.90 -10.67
CA ASP A 246 -3.68 -11.78 -11.64
C ASP A 246 -3.40 -11.04 -12.96
N LYS A 247 -2.85 -11.79 -13.93
CA LYS A 247 -2.35 -11.27 -15.21
C LYS A 247 -3.42 -11.15 -16.29
N ASP A 248 -4.68 -11.48 -16.01
CA ASP A 248 -5.75 -11.30 -16.99
C ASP A 248 -5.86 -9.79 -17.32
N PRO A 249 -5.79 -9.39 -18.61
CA PRO A 249 -5.91 -7.98 -18.99
C PRO A 249 -7.25 -7.33 -18.61
N LYS A 250 -8.26 -8.12 -18.23
CA LYS A 250 -9.54 -7.65 -17.71
C LYS A 250 -9.57 -7.54 -16.18
N GLU A 251 -8.55 -8.03 -15.47
CA GLU A 251 -8.43 -7.88 -14.03
C GLU A 251 -8.09 -6.41 -13.71
N PRO A 252 -8.89 -5.73 -12.88
CA PRO A 252 -8.63 -4.33 -12.56
C PRO A 252 -7.48 -4.21 -11.56
N GLY A 253 -6.70 -3.15 -11.70
CA GLY A 253 -5.63 -2.79 -10.77
C GLY A 253 -4.38 -2.32 -11.48
N LEU A 254 -3.52 -1.63 -10.72
CA LEU A 254 -2.17 -1.38 -11.19
C LEU A 254 -1.34 -2.68 -11.06
N TYR A 255 -0.15 -2.69 -11.61
CA TYR A 255 0.72 -3.88 -11.58
C TYR A 255 2.20 -3.51 -11.57
N TRP A 256 2.53 -2.28 -11.18
CA TRP A 256 3.91 -1.77 -11.18
C TRP A 256 4.80 -2.52 -10.17
N GLY A 257 4.21 -2.97 -9.06
CA GLY A 257 4.85 -3.74 -7.99
C GLY A 257 4.61 -5.25 -8.06
N GLY A 258 3.90 -5.74 -9.09
CA GLY A 258 3.52 -7.14 -9.23
C GLY A 258 2.01 -7.35 -9.22
N PHE A 259 1.59 -8.56 -8.82
CA PHE A 259 0.20 -8.98 -8.71
C PHE A 259 0.00 -9.56 -7.33
N ASN A 260 -1.01 -9.07 -6.62
CA ASN A 260 -1.22 -9.44 -5.22
C ASN A 260 -2.59 -10.10 -5.10
N LYS A 261 -2.60 -11.40 -4.81
CA LYS A 261 -3.81 -12.19 -4.51
C LYS A 261 -3.90 -12.47 -3.02
N THR A 262 -5.02 -13.04 -2.60
CA THR A 262 -5.26 -13.40 -1.19
C THR A 262 -4.20 -14.34 -0.63
N ARG A 263 -3.65 -15.22 -1.48
CA ARG A 263 -2.57 -16.13 -1.10
C ARG A 263 -1.28 -15.42 -0.75
N ASP A 264 -0.89 -14.40 -1.51
CA ASP A 264 0.39 -13.71 -1.28
C ASP A 264 0.37 -13.04 0.10
N ALA A 265 -0.74 -12.35 0.42
CA ALA A 265 -0.94 -11.76 1.73
C ALA A 265 -1.01 -12.78 2.88
N TYR A 266 -1.56 -13.98 2.64
CA TYR A 266 -1.64 -15.08 3.62
C TYR A 266 -0.30 -15.79 3.83
N GLU A 267 0.54 -15.90 2.80
CA GLU A 267 1.78 -16.68 2.85
C GLU A 267 3.00 -15.83 3.22
N THR A 268 2.91 -14.50 3.35
CA THR A 268 4.05 -13.67 3.76
C THR A 268 4.49 -14.00 5.19
N ALA A 269 5.76 -14.36 5.38
CA ALA A 269 6.37 -14.54 6.71
C ALA A 269 7.17 -13.28 7.10
N PRO A 270 6.62 -12.32 7.88
CA PRO A 270 7.25 -11.00 8.05
C PRO A 270 8.62 -11.07 8.74
N LEU A 271 8.82 -12.05 9.62
CA LEU A 271 10.07 -12.27 10.35
C LEU A 271 11.13 -13.03 9.54
N ASP A 272 10.77 -13.59 8.37
CA ASP A 272 11.68 -14.28 7.46
C ASP A 272 11.14 -14.31 6.01
N LEU A 273 11.12 -13.14 5.37
CA LEU A 273 10.55 -12.95 4.03
C LEU A 273 11.19 -13.88 3.00
N PHE A 274 12.48 -14.18 3.15
CA PHE A 274 13.22 -15.01 2.20
C PHE A 274 12.68 -16.43 2.06
N LYS A 275 11.95 -16.94 3.06
CA LYS A 275 11.26 -18.24 2.98
C LYS A 275 10.02 -18.23 2.09
N THR A 276 9.43 -17.06 1.87
CA THR A 276 8.10 -16.88 1.27
C THR A 276 8.14 -16.09 -0.03
N THR A 277 9.18 -15.27 -0.23
CA THR A 277 9.49 -14.65 -1.52
C THR A 277 10.17 -15.66 -2.45
N THR A 278 9.36 -16.33 -3.28
CA THR A 278 9.83 -17.39 -4.19
C THR A 278 9.78 -17.01 -5.67
N THR A 279 9.30 -15.80 -5.97
CA THR A 279 9.19 -15.26 -7.33
C THR A 279 9.62 -13.80 -7.40
N THR A 280 9.98 -13.34 -8.59
CA THR A 280 10.05 -11.90 -8.91
C THR A 280 8.67 -11.25 -8.83
N PRO A 281 8.55 -9.91 -8.80
CA PRO A 281 7.26 -9.21 -8.91
C PRO A 281 6.41 -9.63 -10.12
N SER A 282 7.05 -10.03 -11.23
CA SER A 282 6.36 -10.54 -12.42
C SER A 282 5.86 -11.99 -12.27
N GLY A 283 6.08 -12.64 -11.13
CA GLY A 283 5.71 -14.03 -10.86
C GLY A 283 6.67 -15.07 -11.48
N THR A 284 7.91 -14.68 -11.80
CA THR A 284 8.92 -15.63 -12.31
C THR A 284 9.63 -16.30 -11.13
N PRO A 285 9.70 -17.65 -11.05
CA PRO A 285 10.42 -18.33 -9.98
C PRO A 285 11.88 -17.89 -9.87
N ILE A 286 12.38 -17.77 -8.63
CA ILE A 286 13.78 -17.42 -8.36
C ILE A 286 14.53 -18.58 -7.70
N ASP A 287 15.86 -18.58 -7.87
CA ASP A 287 16.76 -19.35 -7.03
C ASP A 287 16.98 -18.57 -5.73
N ILE A 288 16.26 -18.96 -4.67
CA ILE A 288 16.22 -18.26 -3.38
C ILE A 288 17.61 -18.16 -2.76
N GLU A 289 18.37 -19.26 -2.76
CA GLU A 289 19.71 -19.31 -2.16
C GLU A 289 20.67 -18.36 -2.87
N LYS A 290 20.62 -18.36 -4.21
CA LYS A 290 21.44 -17.43 -5.01
C LYS A 290 20.98 -15.98 -4.85
N THR A 291 19.67 -15.74 -4.82
CA THR A 291 19.10 -14.38 -4.83
C THR A 291 19.32 -13.67 -3.51
N PHE A 292 19.19 -14.40 -2.39
CA PHE A 292 19.28 -13.82 -1.04
C PHE A 292 20.59 -14.13 -0.32
N LYS A 293 21.61 -14.61 -1.04
CA LYS A 293 22.93 -14.96 -0.48
C LYS A 293 23.57 -13.81 0.31
N ASP A 294 23.54 -12.61 -0.26
CA ASP A 294 24.22 -11.42 0.29
C ASP A 294 23.23 -10.49 1.01
N ARG A 295 22.01 -10.96 1.30
CA ARG A 295 20.97 -10.20 2.00
C ARG A 295 21.12 -10.35 3.51
N GLU A 296 20.97 -9.24 4.22
CA GLU A 296 21.01 -9.25 5.68
C GLU A 296 19.79 -9.98 6.26
N ARG A 297 20.01 -10.81 7.28
CA ARG A 297 18.94 -11.48 8.01
C ARG A 297 18.54 -10.65 9.22
N LEU A 298 17.26 -10.70 9.60
CA LEU A 298 16.79 -10.16 10.87
C LEU A 298 17.51 -10.89 12.01
N GLN A 299 18.22 -10.14 12.86
CA GLN A 299 18.93 -10.74 13.98
C GLN A 299 17.92 -11.20 15.05
N PRO A 300 18.12 -12.37 15.70
CA PRO A 300 17.19 -12.89 16.71
C PRO A 300 16.84 -11.90 17.83
N GLU A 301 17.82 -11.14 18.31
CA GLU A 301 17.66 -10.12 19.36
C GLU A 301 16.84 -8.90 18.92
N ASN A 302 16.71 -8.68 17.61
CA ASN A 302 16.02 -7.54 17.02
C ASN A 302 14.66 -7.93 16.42
N LYS A 303 14.17 -9.16 16.64
CA LYS A 303 12.86 -9.58 16.12
C LYS A 303 11.70 -8.68 16.57
N GLU A 304 11.74 -8.25 17.82
CA GLU A 304 10.74 -7.35 18.42
C GLU A 304 10.72 -5.96 17.77
N ASN A 305 11.75 -5.61 16.99
CA ASN A 305 11.77 -4.36 16.24
C ASN A 305 10.87 -4.44 14.99
N ILE A 306 10.40 -5.60 14.57
CA ILE A 306 9.30 -5.71 13.60
C ILE A 306 7.99 -5.65 14.38
N ILE A 307 7.40 -4.46 14.48
CA ILE A 307 6.28 -4.19 15.39
C ILE A 307 4.89 -4.41 14.76
N GLY A 308 4.85 -4.70 13.45
CA GLY A 308 3.60 -5.00 12.77
C GLY A 308 3.72 -5.06 11.25
N VAL A 309 2.57 -5.33 10.63
CA VAL A 309 2.37 -5.33 9.18
C VAL A 309 1.19 -4.42 8.82
N GLN A 310 1.14 -3.91 7.59
CA GLN A 310 0.03 -3.10 7.09
C GLN A 310 -0.29 -3.45 5.64
N GLY A 311 -1.59 -3.55 5.32
CA GLY A 311 -2.12 -3.62 3.96
C GLY A 311 -2.50 -2.25 3.42
N GLN A 312 -2.20 -1.99 2.16
CA GLN A 312 -2.34 -0.70 1.49
C GLN A 312 -3.45 -0.79 0.46
N LEU A 313 -4.27 0.25 0.34
CA LEU A 313 -5.22 0.38 -0.75
C LEU A 313 -5.11 1.79 -1.34
N TRP A 314 -4.21 1.92 -2.31
CA TRP A 314 -4.13 3.14 -3.12
C TRP A 314 -5.32 3.22 -4.09
N SER A 315 -5.66 4.44 -4.53
CA SER A 315 -6.97 4.73 -5.15
C SER A 315 -6.91 5.38 -6.53
N GLU A 316 -5.80 5.24 -7.25
CA GLU A 316 -5.62 5.84 -8.59
C GLU A 316 -6.68 5.40 -9.60
N THR A 317 -7.09 4.13 -9.50
CA THR A 317 -8.03 3.46 -10.42
C THR A 317 -9.37 3.13 -9.76
N ILE A 318 -9.48 3.24 -8.44
CA ILE A 318 -10.70 2.97 -7.68
C ILE A 318 -11.65 4.15 -7.81
N LYS A 319 -12.83 3.92 -8.39
CA LYS A 319 -13.81 4.99 -8.70
C LYS A 319 -15.04 5.00 -7.80
N GLY A 320 -15.15 4.04 -6.89
CA GLY A 320 -16.29 3.93 -5.98
C GLY A 320 -16.26 2.63 -5.17
N ASP A 321 -17.25 2.49 -4.30
CA ASP A 321 -17.26 1.49 -3.22
C ASP A 321 -17.18 0.06 -3.73
N GLN A 322 -17.88 -0.28 -4.82
CA GLN A 322 -17.82 -1.63 -5.40
C GLN A 322 -16.41 -2.00 -5.89
N MET A 323 -15.68 -1.06 -6.49
CA MET A 323 -14.28 -1.31 -6.87
C MET A 323 -13.40 -1.40 -5.64
N LEU A 324 -13.61 -0.55 -4.63
CA LEU A 324 -12.88 -0.60 -3.38
C LEU A 324 -13.02 -1.99 -2.73
N GLU A 325 -14.26 -2.47 -2.61
CA GLU A 325 -14.58 -3.79 -2.06
C GLU A 325 -13.97 -4.92 -2.89
N TYR A 326 -14.02 -4.85 -4.23
CA TYR A 326 -13.47 -5.88 -5.11
C TYR A 326 -11.95 -6.03 -4.93
N TYR A 327 -11.23 -4.90 -4.83
CA TYR A 327 -9.77 -4.90 -4.68
C TYR A 327 -9.33 -5.37 -3.30
N TYR A 328 -10.10 -5.01 -2.28
CA TYR A 328 -9.79 -5.26 -0.88
C TYR A 328 -10.17 -6.67 -0.44
N LEU A 329 -11.33 -7.18 -0.89
CA LEU A 329 -11.90 -8.45 -0.46
C LEU A 329 -11.74 -9.54 -1.54
N PRO A 330 -11.10 -10.69 -1.22
CA PRO A 330 -10.79 -11.17 0.14
C PRO A 330 -9.31 -11.02 0.56
N LYS A 331 -8.49 -10.16 -0.08
CA LYS A 331 -7.06 -10.02 0.29
C LYS A 331 -6.85 -9.69 1.76
N ILE A 332 -7.67 -8.79 2.30
CA ILE A 332 -7.60 -8.40 3.71
C ILE A 332 -7.81 -9.57 4.68
N ILE A 333 -8.57 -10.60 4.30
CA ILE A 333 -8.79 -11.78 5.16
C ILE A 333 -7.52 -12.63 5.20
N GLY A 334 -6.82 -12.78 4.08
CA GLY A 334 -5.51 -13.43 4.04
C GLY A 334 -4.47 -12.67 4.85
N PHE A 335 -4.45 -11.34 4.70
CA PHE A 335 -3.60 -10.46 5.49
C PHE A 335 -3.90 -10.51 6.99
N ALA A 336 -5.16 -10.60 7.39
CA ALA A 336 -5.54 -10.65 8.79
C ALA A 336 -4.94 -11.87 9.51
N GLU A 337 -4.81 -13.02 8.84
CA GLU A 337 -4.12 -14.19 9.40
C GLU A 337 -2.64 -13.87 9.66
N THR A 338 -1.95 -13.32 8.66
CA THR A 338 -0.53 -12.91 8.76
C THR A 338 -0.31 -11.86 9.84
N ALA A 339 -1.24 -10.91 10.00
CA ALA A 339 -1.14 -9.82 10.96
C ALA A 339 -1.44 -10.27 12.40
N TRP A 340 -2.22 -11.33 12.59
CA TRP A 340 -2.71 -11.75 13.90
C TRP A 340 -1.77 -12.71 14.62
N SER A 341 -1.18 -13.67 13.91
CA SER A 341 -0.32 -14.68 14.53
C SER A 341 0.73 -15.24 13.57
N GLU A 342 1.92 -15.52 14.11
CA GLU A 342 2.93 -16.36 13.43
C GLU A 342 2.36 -17.78 13.28
N ARG A 343 2.38 -18.29 12.05
CA ARG A 343 1.84 -19.60 11.69
C ARG A 343 2.93 -20.66 11.86
N ASP A 344 2.55 -21.85 12.34
CA ASP A 344 3.50 -22.93 12.66
C ASP A 344 4.50 -23.24 11.52
N TRP A 345 4.02 -23.19 10.26
CA TRP A 345 4.83 -23.49 9.08
C TRP A 345 5.96 -22.47 8.84
N GLU A 346 5.87 -21.24 9.35
CA GLU A 346 6.92 -20.21 9.19
C GLU A 346 8.25 -20.60 9.84
N THR A 347 8.17 -21.41 10.90
CA THR A 347 9.31 -21.87 11.69
C THR A 347 9.97 -23.14 11.14
N ILE A 348 9.34 -23.82 10.18
CA ILE A 348 9.88 -25.03 9.56
C ILE A 348 11.10 -24.67 8.71
N ALA A 349 12.26 -25.21 9.08
CA ALA A 349 13.53 -24.93 8.40
C ALA A 349 13.61 -25.61 7.02
N ASP A 350 13.26 -26.90 6.96
CA ASP A 350 13.27 -27.66 5.71
C ASP A 350 12.24 -27.10 4.73
N ARG A 351 12.67 -26.86 3.49
CA ARG A 351 11.84 -26.21 2.49
C ARG A 351 10.71 -27.10 2.01
N ASP A 352 10.98 -28.36 1.74
CA ASP A 352 9.98 -29.28 1.17
C ASP A 352 8.90 -29.59 2.22
N GLU A 353 9.28 -29.72 3.49
CA GLU A 353 8.33 -29.86 4.60
C GLU A 353 7.51 -28.58 4.80
N ARG A 354 8.15 -27.41 4.74
CA ARG A 354 7.46 -26.11 4.85
C ARG A 354 6.44 -25.93 3.74
N GLU A 355 6.82 -26.13 2.47
CA GLU A 355 5.91 -25.95 1.33
C GLU A 355 4.68 -26.88 1.42
N LYS A 356 4.85 -28.13 1.89
CA LYS A 356 3.74 -29.05 2.15
C LYS A 356 2.83 -28.54 3.27
N ALA A 357 3.41 -28.05 4.36
CA ALA A 357 2.67 -27.52 5.51
C ALA A 357 1.90 -26.24 5.13
N THR A 358 2.54 -25.32 4.40
CA THR A 358 1.92 -24.10 3.88
C THR A 358 0.76 -24.43 2.94
N LEU A 359 0.93 -25.36 2.01
CA LEU A 359 -0.15 -25.76 1.10
C LEU A 359 -1.34 -26.39 1.85
N LYS A 360 -1.07 -27.20 2.87
CA LYS A 360 -2.13 -27.77 3.73
C LYS A 360 -2.89 -26.66 4.46
N ALA A 361 -2.19 -25.73 5.11
CA ALA A 361 -2.78 -24.62 5.84
C ALA A 361 -3.60 -23.69 4.92
N TRP A 362 -3.06 -23.39 3.73
CA TRP A 362 -3.76 -22.61 2.70
C TRP A 362 -5.07 -23.29 2.26
N ASN A 363 -5.07 -24.60 2.03
CA ASN A 363 -6.28 -25.33 1.66
C ASN A 363 -7.35 -25.31 2.76
N GLU A 364 -6.94 -25.44 4.03
CA GLU A 364 -7.86 -25.32 5.17
C GLU A 364 -8.45 -23.91 5.28
N PHE A 365 -7.60 -22.88 5.20
CA PHE A 365 -8.00 -21.48 5.22
C PHE A 365 -8.98 -21.13 4.09
N THR A 366 -8.64 -21.49 2.85
CA THR A 366 -9.47 -21.15 1.68
C THR A 366 -10.79 -21.89 1.64
N ASN A 367 -10.87 -23.09 2.20
CA ASN A 367 -12.14 -23.80 2.33
C ASN A 367 -13.09 -23.09 3.30
N ILE A 368 -12.57 -22.61 4.43
CA ILE A 368 -13.33 -21.77 5.37
C ILE A 368 -13.73 -20.46 4.70
N LEU A 369 -12.80 -19.80 4.01
CA LEU A 369 -13.08 -18.57 3.27
C LEU A 369 -14.25 -18.75 2.30
N ALA A 370 -14.17 -19.75 1.41
CA ALA A 370 -15.18 -19.98 0.39
C ALA A 370 -16.53 -20.47 0.93
N ARG A 371 -16.52 -21.43 1.88
CA ARG A 371 -17.75 -22.06 2.37
C ARG A 371 -18.46 -21.26 3.46
N LYS A 372 -17.75 -20.36 4.15
CA LYS A 372 -18.29 -19.64 5.32
C LYS A 372 -18.14 -18.12 5.22
N GLU A 373 -16.93 -17.61 5.01
CA GLU A 373 -16.69 -16.16 5.15
C GLU A 373 -17.22 -15.36 3.95
N LEU A 374 -17.06 -15.84 2.70
CA LEU A 374 -17.65 -15.17 1.54
C LEU A 374 -19.19 -15.12 1.62
N PRO A 375 -19.93 -16.22 1.89
CA PRO A 375 -21.37 -16.15 2.12
C PRO A 375 -21.78 -15.23 3.27
N ARG A 376 -20.97 -15.17 4.34
CA ARG A 376 -21.19 -14.23 5.44
C ARG A 376 -21.08 -12.78 4.96
N LEU A 377 -20.04 -12.43 4.21
CA LEU A 377 -19.84 -11.10 3.60
C LEU A 377 -21.01 -10.68 2.69
N ASN A 378 -21.64 -11.63 2.00
CA ASN A 378 -22.83 -11.33 1.19
C ASN A 378 -24.05 -10.88 2.03
N SER A 379 -24.08 -11.24 3.32
CA SER A 379 -25.24 -11.02 4.19
C SER A 379 -25.06 -9.87 5.20
N ILE A 380 -23.85 -9.65 5.70
CA ILE A 380 -23.59 -8.64 6.72
C ILE A 380 -23.54 -7.24 6.10
N PHE A 381 -23.97 -6.23 6.84
CA PHE A 381 -23.92 -4.82 6.44
C PHE A 381 -24.56 -4.49 5.07
N GLY A 382 -25.49 -5.33 4.58
CA GLY A 382 -26.14 -5.14 3.28
C GLY A 382 -25.45 -5.84 2.11
N GLY A 383 -24.35 -6.56 2.36
CA GLY A 383 -23.59 -7.32 1.38
C GLY A 383 -22.42 -6.52 0.80
N TYR A 384 -21.28 -7.19 0.63
CA TYR A 384 -20.06 -6.63 0.01
C TYR A 384 -19.85 -7.15 -1.41
N HIS A 385 -19.25 -6.33 -2.27
CA HIS A 385 -18.83 -6.69 -3.62
C HIS A 385 -17.40 -7.26 -3.64
N TYR A 386 -17.23 -8.48 -3.12
CA TYR A 386 -15.93 -9.16 -3.09
C TYR A 386 -15.61 -9.91 -4.38
N ARG A 387 -14.30 -10.10 -4.67
CA ARG A 387 -13.86 -10.89 -5.83
C ARG A 387 -14.09 -12.39 -5.63
N ILE A 388 -14.74 -13.03 -6.60
CA ILE A 388 -14.67 -14.49 -6.80
C ILE A 388 -13.59 -14.79 -7.86
N PRO A 389 -12.59 -15.64 -7.58
CA PRO A 389 -11.53 -15.97 -8.53
C PRO A 389 -12.08 -16.70 -9.76
N LEU A 390 -11.47 -16.44 -10.92
CA LEU A 390 -11.77 -17.23 -12.12
C LEU A 390 -11.33 -18.69 -11.95
N PRO A 391 -12.05 -19.66 -12.53
CA PRO A 391 -11.57 -21.03 -12.62
C PRO A 391 -10.36 -21.12 -13.55
N GLY A 392 -9.36 -21.91 -13.15
CA GLY A 392 -8.34 -22.42 -14.05
C GLY A 392 -8.90 -23.63 -14.80
N ALA A 393 -8.72 -23.69 -16.12
CA ALA A 393 -9.21 -24.79 -16.94
C ALA A 393 -8.24 -25.12 -18.08
N VAL A 394 -8.12 -26.41 -18.37
CA VAL A 394 -7.37 -26.95 -19.51
C VAL A 394 -8.14 -28.12 -20.10
N VAL A 395 -8.06 -28.32 -21.42
CA VAL A 395 -8.55 -29.52 -22.09
C VAL A 395 -7.35 -30.35 -22.51
N GLU A 396 -7.23 -31.57 -21.97
CA GLU A 396 -6.15 -32.50 -22.30
C GLU A 396 -6.76 -33.84 -22.71
N ASN A 397 -6.46 -34.30 -23.92
CA ASN A 397 -7.02 -35.53 -24.48
C ASN A 397 -8.57 -35.56 -24.46
N GLY A 398 -9.20 -34.43 -24.82
CA GLY A 398 -10.67 -34.28 -24.80
C GLY A 398 -11.30 -34.17 -23.41
N LEU A 399 -10.50 -34.20 -22.34
CA LEU A 399 -10.98 -34.07 -20.96
C LEU A 399 -10.76 -32.66 -20.44
N LEU A 400 -11.84 -31.98 -20.07
CA LEU A 400 -11.80 -30.76 -19.27
C LEU A 400 -11.27 -31.10 -17.89
N LYS A 401 -10.18 -30.44 -17.48
CA LYS A 401 -9.68 -30.42 -16.11
C LYS A 401 -9.76 -28.99 -15.61
N ALA A 402 -10.28 -28.80 -14.41
CA ALA A 402 -10.44 -27.47 -13.83
C ALA A 402 -10.12 -27.44 -12.33
N ASN A 403 -9.73 -26.28 -11.86
CA ASN A 403 -9.55 -25.95 -10.45
C ASN A 403 -9.92 -24.49 -10.18
N VAL A 404 -9.84 -24.08 -8.92
CA VAL A 404 -10.10 -22.71 -8.49
C VAL A 404 -9.21 -22.38 -7.29
N GLU A 405 -8.86 -21.10 -7.16
CA GLU A 405 -7.98 -20.60 -6.10
C GLU A 405 -8.50 -20.89 -4.70
N PHE A 406 -9.84 -20.88 -4.51
CA PHE A 406 -10.49 -21.19 -3.24
C PHE A 406 -11.27 -22.52 -3.32
N PRO A 407 -10.62 -23.66 -3.05
CA PRO A 407 -11.29 -24.95 -2.95
C PRO A 407 -12.46 -24.89 -1.96
N GLY A 408 -13.69 -24.99 -2.47
CA GLY A 408 -14.91 -24.71 -1.71
C GLY A 408 -15.91 -23.86 -2.49
N LEU A 409 -15.46 -23.17 -3.53
CA LEU A 409 -16.34 -22.66 -4.58
C LEU A 409 -16.79 -23.80 -5.49
N ASP A 410 -18.03 -23.73 -5.96
CA ASP A 410 -18.58 -24.69 -6.89
C ASP A 410 -18.30 -24.22 -8.33
N LEU A 411 -17.85 -25.14 -9.18
CA LEU A 411 -17.50 -24.85 -10.56
C LEU A 411 -18.60 -25.37 -11.48
N HIS A 412 -19.23 -24.49 -12.25
CA HIS A 412 -20.27 -24.87 -13.20
C HIS A 412 -19.80 -24.60 -14.62
N TYR A 413 -20.13 -25.52 -15.54
CA TYR A 413 -19.69 -25.44 -16.93
C TYR A 413 -20.80 -25.74 -17.94
N THR A 414 -20.57 -25.32 -19.17
CA THR A 414 -21.41 -25.55 -20.36
C THR A 414 -20.52 -25.96 -21.53
N THR A 415 -21.05 -26.76 -22.45
CA THR A 415 -20.34 -27.27 -23.63
C THR A 415 -20.99 -26.84 -24.95
N ASP A 416 -22.01 -25.98 -24.87
CA ASP A 416 -22.77 -25.44 -26.01
C ASP A 416 -22.47 -23.95 -26.26
N GLY A 417 -21.49 -23.39 -25.55
CA GLY A 417 -21.11 -21.98 -25.60
C GLY A 417 -22.03 -21.03 -24.80
N SER A 418 -23.09 -21.51 -24.15
CA SER A 418 -23.93 -20.69 -23.27
C SER A 418 -23.19 -20.27 -21.99
N GLU A 419 -23.59 -19.17 -21.34
CA GLU A 419 -22.95 -18.74 -20.09
C GLU A 419 -23.35 -19.68 -18.93
N PRO A 420 -22.37 -20.20 -18.14
CA PRO A 420 -22.69 -21.04 -17.00
C PRO A 420 -23.47 -20.27 -15.91
N THR A 421 -24.47 -20.94 -15.37
CA THR A 421 -25.26 -20.51 -14.21
C THR A 421 -25.12 -21.53 -13.08
N ILE A 422 -25.66 -21.24 -11.90
CA ILE A 422 -25.70 -22.20 -10.78
C ILE A 422 -26.50 -23.48 -11.11
N GLU A 423 -27.38 -23.43 -12.11
CA GLU A 423 -28.15 -24.58 -12.60
C GLU A 423 -27.44 -25.36 -13.71
N SER A 424 -26.30 -24.85 -14.21
CA SER A 424 -25.49 -25.55 -15.21
C SER A 424 -24.77 -26.75 -14.58
N SER A 425 -24.18 -27.63 -15.40
CA SER A 425 -23.51 -28.84 -14.93
C SER A 425 -22.41 -28.52 -13.91
N LEU A 426 -22.48 -29.14 -12.73
CA LEU A 426 -21.43 -29.05 -11.71
C LEU A 426 -20.21 -29.87 -12.13
N PHE A 427 -19.03 -29.25 -12.11
CA PHE A 427 -17.76 -29.90 -12.35
C PHE A 427 -17.29 -30.60 -11.06
N THR A 428 -17.35 -31.92 -11.04
CA THR A 428 -16.91 -32.76 -9.90
C THR A 428 -15.60 -33.51 -10.18
N GLY A 429 -15.03 -33.36 -11.37
CA GLY A 429 -13.84 -34.06 -11.83
C GLY A 429 -13.71 -34.01 -13.36
N PRO A 430 -12.64 -34.60 -13.93
CA PRO A 430 -12.41 -34.56 -15.37
C PRO A 430 -13.60 -35.08 -16.18
N VAL A 431 -14.00 -34.36 -17.22
CA VAL A 431 -15.17 -34.67 -18.04
C VAL A 431 -14.88 -34.51 -19.52
N GLU A 432 -15.40 -35.40 -20.34
CA GLU A 432 -15.28 -35.32 -21.80
C GLU A 432 -16.07 -34.11 -22.33
N VAL A 433 -15.41 -33.33 -23.18
CA VAL A 433 -15.96 -32.11 -23.76
C VAL A 433 -15.54 -31.98 -25.21
N SER A 434 -16.30 -31.22 -25.99
CA SER A 434 -15.95 -30.83 -27.35
C SER A 434 -16.49 -29.44 -27.65
N GLY A 435 -15.84 -28.72 -28.58
CA GLY A 435 -16.21 -27.36 -28.96
C GLY A 435 -15.94 -26.34 -27.85
N THR A 436 -16.70 -25.25 -27.85
CA THR A 436 -16.52 -24.16 -26.89
C THR A 436 -17.06 -24.55 -25.51
N VAL A 437 -16.14 -24.66 -24.55
CA VAL A 437 -16.44 -24.89 -23.14
C VAL A 437 -16.33 -23.60 -22.37
N LYS A 438 -17.34 -23.28 -21.57
CA LYS A 438 -17.31 -22.16 -20.62
C LYS A 438 -17.42 -22.69 -19.20
N ILE A 439 -16.70 -22.08 -18.28
CA ILE A 439 -16.70 -22.46 -16.86
C ILE A 439 -16.67 -21.22 -15.98
N ARG A 440 -17.40 -21.27 -14.86
CA ARG A 440 -17.54 -20.18 -13.90
C ARG A 440 -17.56 -20.73 -12.47
N ALA A 441 -17.00 -19.96 -11.54
CA ALA A 441 -17.03 -20.29 -10.12
C ALA A 441 -18.21 -19.58 -9.43
N PHE A 442 -18.83 -20.27 -8.47
CA PHE A 442 -19.93 -19.78 -7.65
C PHE A 442 -19.63 -20.02 -6.17
N ASP A 443 -19.97 -19.06 -5.32
CA ASP A 443 -20.06 -19.30 -3.89
C ASP A 443 -21.47 -19.78 -3.48
N ALA A 444 -21.63 -20.16 -2.21
CA ALA A 444 -22.90 -20.64 -1.69
C ALA A 444 -24.00 -19.55 -1.60
N ALA A 445 -23.63 -18.27 -1.77
CA ALA A 445 -24.57 -17.15 -1.82
C ALA A 445 -25.04 -16.84 -3.26
N GLY A 446 -24.48 -17.51 -4.27
CA GLY A 446 -24.79 -17.31 -5.68
C GLY A 446 -23.96 -16.21 -6.36
N ASN A 447 -23.00 -15.60 -5.65
CA ASN A 447 -22.04 -14.70 -6.27
C ASN A 447 -21.08 -15.51 -7.13
N SER A 448 -20.60 -14.90 -8.21
CA SER A 448 -19.85 -15.62 -9.23
C SER A 448 -18.73 -14.82 -9.85
N SER A 449 -17.72 -15.53 -10.34
CA SER A 449 -16.58 -14.93 -11.02
C SER A 449 -16.93 -14.43 -12.43
N ARG A 450 -15.93 -13.97 -13.18
CA ARG A 450 -16.04 -13.86 -14.65
C ARG A 450 -15.96 -15.27 -15.27
N THR A 451 -16.36 -15.40 -16.53
CA THR A 451 -16.33 -16.68 -17.25
C THR A 451 -14.96 -16.95 -17.87
N SER A 452 -14.41 -18.14 -17.61
CA SER A 452 -13.29 -18.70 -18.36
C SER A 452 -13.83 -19.49 -19.56
N ALA A 453 -13.27 -19.28 -20.75
CA ALA A 453 -13.65 -19.99 -21.97
C ALA A 453 -12.44 -20.71 -22.57
N ILE A 454 -12.65 -21.95 -23.01
CA ILE A 454 -11.63 -22.78 -23.65
C ILE A 454 -12.25 -23.54 -24.82
N GLU A 455 -11.50 -23.67 -25.91
CA GLU A 455 -11.89 -24.51 -27.05
C GLU A 455 -11.35 -25.92 -26.84
N ALA A 456 -12.23 -26.92 -26.91
CA ALA A 456 -11.89 -28.33 -26.93
C ALA A 456 -11.83 -28.80 -28.39
N GLU A 457 -10.63 -29.16 -28.84
CA GLU A 457 -10.37 -29.70 -30.19
C GLU A 457 -10.98 -31.09 -30.41
#